data_AF-A0A8J9ZLY1-F1
#
_entry.id   AF-A0A8J9ZLY1-F1
#
_cell.length_a   1.000
_cell.length_b   1.000
_cell.length_c   1.000
_cell.angle_alpha   90.00
_cell.angle_beta   90.00
_cell.angle_gamma   90.00
#
_symmetry.space_group_name_H-M   'P 1'
#
loop_
_entity.id
_entity.type
_entity.pdbx_description
1 polymer ?
#
loop_
_entity_poly.entity_id
_entity_poly.type
_entity_poly.pdbx_seq_one_letter_code
_entity_poly.pdbx_strand_id
1 'polypeptide(L)'
;MSLMASMAKYEGLESNKAQQRITQRIKKDEMYASRQNTVRHEKETNLVSEWSEGLEEASEKKRYKADLSKMKEEVRLANRAMVAVRRAALKKQIEEEHRAHEQELHAMGKAFYIKRT
;
A
#
# COMPACT_ATOMS: atom_id res chain seq x y z
N MET A 1 -77.53 36.20 7.57
CA MET A 1 -76.56 35.42 6.78
C MET A 1 -77.06 33.98 6.70
N SER A 2 -77.16 33.40 5.49
CA SER A 2 -77.75 32.07 5.27
C SER A 2 -76.88 30.94 5.84
N LEU A 3 -77.49 29.98 6.54
CA LEU A 3 -76.87 28.76 7.11
C LEU A 3 -76.07 27.95 6.07
N MET A 4 -76.53 27.96 4.81
CA MET A 4 -75.83 27.31 3.69
C MET A 4 -74.47 27.96 3.39
N ALA A 5 -74.37 29.29 3.54
CA ALA A 5 -73.12 30.01 3.31
C ALA A 5 -72.09 29.83 4.44
N SER A 6 -72.55 29.56 5.67
CA SER A 6 -71.66 29.19 6.79
C SER A 6 -71.17 27.75 6.69
N MET A 7 -72.04 26.81 6.26
CA MET A 7 -71.66 25.40 6.07
C MET A 7 -70.63 25.24 4.94
N ALA A 8 -70.84 25.89 3.79
CA ALA A 8 -69.88 25.85 2.68
C ALA A 8 -68.50 26.43 3.04
N LYS A 9 -68.45 27.46 3.89
CA LYS A 9 -67.19 27.99 4.43
C LYS A 9 -66.51 27.01 5.38
N TYR A 10 -67.27 26.32 6.23
CA TYR A 10 -66.77 25.33 7.17
C TYR A 10 -66.23 24.09 6.46
N GLU A 11 -66.92 23.60 5.43
CA GLU A 11 -66.46 22.49 4.58
C GLU A 11 -65.18 22.84 3.80
N GLY A 12 -65.07 24.07 3.28
CA GLY A 12 -63.84 24.56 2.64
C GLY A 12 -62.66 24.69 3.62
N LEU A 13 -62.92 25.09 4.86
CA LEU A 13 -61.92 25.16 5.94
C LEU A 13 -61.43 23.77 6.35
N GLU A 14 -62.32 22.79 6.49
CA GLU A 14 -61.96 21.41 6.82
C GLU A 14 -61.19 20.71 5.69
N SER A 15 -61.55 20.98 4.42
CA SER A 15 -60.81 20.51 3.24
C SER A 15 -59.38 21.08 3.19
N ASN A 16 -59.20 22.37 3.50
CA ASN A 16 -57.88 23.00 3.55
C ASN A 16 -57.01 22.44 4.69
N LYS A 17 -57.58 22.23 5.88
CA LYS A 17 -56.88 21.56 7.00
C LYS A 17 -56.48 20.12 6.65
N ALA A 18 -57.33 19.39 5.91
CA ALA A 18 -57.00 18.06 5.41
C ALA A 18 -55.85 18.08 4.41
N GLN A 19 -55.86 19.01 3.45
CA GLN A 19 -54.76 19.21 2.50
C GLN A 19 -53.45 19.57 3.19
N GLN A 20 -53.47 20.45 4.20
CA GLN A 20 -52.28 20.79 4.98
C GLN A 20 -51.70 19.57 5.71
N ARG A 21 -52.54 18.72 6.30
CA ARG A 21 -52.09 17.47 6.94
C ARG A 21 -51.43 16.52 5.93
N ILE A 22 -52.00 16.41 4.73
CA ILE A 22 -51.43 15.60 3.64
C ILE A 22 -50.07 16.16 3.23
N THR A 23 -49.96 17.48 3.00
CA THR A 23 -48.69 18.13 2.63
C THR A 23 -47.61 17.95 3.71
N GLN A 24 -47.97 18.09 4.99
CA GLN A 24 -47.02 17.86 6.09
C GLN A 24 -46.55 16.40 6.18
N ARG A 25 -47.45 15.45 5.91
CA ARG A 25 -47.10 14.03 5.84
C ARG A 25 -46.18 13.74 4.67
N ILE A 26 -46.50 14.21 3.46
CA ILE A 26 -45.66 14.06 2.27
C ILE A 26 -44.27 14.64 2.52
N LYS A 27 -44.18 15.86 3.06
CA LYS A 27 -42.91 16.50 3.40
C LYS A 27 -42.08 15.66 4.38
N LYS A 28 -42.74 15.05 5.38
CA LYS A 28 -42.09 14.19 6.37
C LYS A 28 -41.60 12.88 5.73
N ASP A 29 -42.43 12.27 4.87
CA ASP A 29 -42.11 11.04 4.15
C ASP A 29 -40.94 11.27 3.17
N GLU A 30 -40.92 12.39 2.45
CA GLU A 30 -39.82 12.83 1.57
C GLU A 30 -38.52 13.06 2.36
N MET A 31 -38.60 13.70 3.53
CA MET A 31 -37.44 13.89 4.41
C MET A 31 -36.84 12.55 4.85
N TYR A 32 -37.68 11.59 5.25
CA TYR A 32 -37.20 10.26 5.62
C TYR A 32 -36.64 9.50 4.42
N ALA A 33 -37.28 9.57 3.25
CA ALA A 33 -36.78 8.95 2.03
C ALA A 33 -35.41 9.51 1.63
N SER A 34 -35.23 10.84 1.70
CA SER A 34 -33.93 11.48 1.46
C SER A 34 -32.87 10.97 2.45
N ARG A 35 -33.21 10.89 3.74
CA ARG A 35 -32.29 10.39 4.76
C ARG A 35 -31.91 8.92 4.54
N GLN A 36 -32.88 8.09 4.16
CA GLN A 36 -32.62 6.68 3.84
C GLN A 36 -31.68 6.54 2.64
N ASN A 37 -31.85 7.38 1.61
CA ASN A 37 -30.97 7.40 0.46
C ASN A 37 -29.54 7.82 0.85
N THR A 38 -29.39 8.85 1.69
CA THR A 38 -28.08 9.27 2.21
C THR A 38 -27.39 8.14 2.98
N VAL A 39 -28.08 7.54 3.95
CA VAL A 39 -27.54 6.43 4.75
C VAL A 39 -27.14 5.24 3.87
N ARG A 40 -27.95 4.93 2.85
CA ARG A 40 -27.63 3.88 1.89
C ARG A 40 -26.36 4.20 1.12
N HIS A 41 -26.24 5.41 0.60
CA HIS A 41 -25.07 5.83 -0.17
C HIS A 41 -23.79 5.86 0.68
N GLU A 42 -23.89 6.34 1.93
CA GLU A 42 -22.79 6.30 2.90
C GLU A 42 -22.35 4.86 3.17
N LYS A 43 -23.30 3.93 3.35
CA LYS A 43 -22.99 2.52 3.55
C LYS A 43 -22.27 1.91 2.36
N GLU A 44 -22.76 2.18 1.15
CA GLU A 44 -22.11 1.72 -0.09
C GLU A 44 -20.69 2.29 -0.21
N THR A 45 -20.50 3.57 0.11
CA THR A 45 -19.20 4.25 0.07
C THR A 45 -18.24 3.66 1.09
N ASN A 46 -18.69 3.44 2.33
CA ASN A 46 -17.88 2.86 3.39
C ASN A 46 -17.42 1.45 3.05
N LEU A 47 -18.28 0.61 2.46
CA LEU A 47 -17.89 -0.74 2.01
C LEU A 47 -16.79 -0.70 0.94
N VAL A 48 -16.87 0.24 0.00
CA VAL A 48 -15.83 0.43 -1.03
C VAL A 48 -14.53 0.92 -0.41
N SER A 49 -14.59 1.85 0.55
CA SER A 49 -13.42 2.35 1.28
C SER A 49 -12.74 1.23 2.07
N GLU A 50 -13.50 0.48 2.88
CA GLU A 50 -12.99 -0.67 3.66
C GLU A 50 -12.30 -1.70 2.75
N TRP A 51 -12.92 -2.01 1.61
CA TRP A 51 -12.34 -2.95 0.66
C TRP A 51 -11.05 -2.41 0.02
N SER A 52 -11.04 -1.12 -0.36
CA SER A 52 -9.88 -0.47 -0.97
C SER A 52 -8.70 -0.38 -0.01
N GLU A 53 -8.96 -0.02 1.25
CA GLU A 53 -7.95 0.03 2.32
C GLU A 53 -7.37 -1.37 2.59
N GLY A 54 -8.22 -2.39 2.67
CA GLY A 54 -7.78 -3.78 2.86
C GLY A 54 -6.93 -4.30 1.68
N LEU A 55 -7.29 -3.92 0.45
CA LEU A 55 -6.48 -4.23 -0.74
C LEU A 55 -5.12 -3.53 -0.72
N GLU A 56 -5.08 -2.26 -0.32
CA GLU A 56 -3.83 -1.50 -0.24
C GLU A 56 -2.91 -2.10 0.82
N GLU A 57 -3.43 -2.45 2.01
CA GLU A 57 -2.65 -3.11 3.06
C GLU A 57 -2.08 -4.46 2.58
N ALA A 58 -2.89 -5.26 1.89
CA ALA A 58 -2.44 -6.54 1.32
C ALA A 58 -1.37 -6.36 0.23
N SER A 59 -1.55 -5.35 -0.63
CA SER A 59 -0.61 -4.97 -1.68
C SER A 59 0.72 -4.48 -1.10
N GLU A 60 0.67 -3.62 -0.09
CA GLU A 60 1.84 -3.10 0.62
C GLU A 60 2.65 -4.22 1.25
N LYS A 61 1.99 -5.14 1.98
CA LYS A 61 2.66 -6.31 2.58
C LYS A 61 3.37 -7.16 1.52
N LYS A 62 2.75 -7.33 0.35
CA LYS A 62 3.35 -8.08 -0.77
C LYS A 62 4.56 -7.34 -1.35
N ARG A 63 4.45 -6.03 -1.57
CA ARG A 63 5.54 -5.17 -2.04
C ARG A 63 6.72 -5.20 -1.09
N TYR A 64 6.48 -5.00 0.21
CA TYR A 64 7.50 -5.05 1.25
C TYR A 64 8.26 -6.39 1.26
N LYS A 65 7.54 -7.51 1.18
CA LYS A 65 8.17 -8.85 1.10
C LYS A 65 9.02 -9.01 -0.16
N ALA A 66 8.53 -8.52 -1.31
CA ALA A 66 9.27 -8.58 -2.56
C ALA A 66 10.55 -7.72 -2.51
N ASP A 67 10.45 -6.51 -1.98
CA ASP A 67 11.58 -5.58 -1.84
C ASP A 67 12.62 -6.12 -0.86
N LEU A 68 12.18 -6.68 0.28
CA LEU A 68 13.08 -7.34 1.22
C LEU A 68 13.79 -8.55 0.58
N SER A 69 13.09 -9.34 -0.24
CA SER A 69 13.68 -10.47 -0.95
C SER A 69 14.72 -10.02 -1.97
N LYS A 70 14.44 -8.94 -2.73
CA LYS A 70 15.39 -8.35 -3.67
C LYS A 70 16.62 -7.82 -2.95
N MET A 71 16.44 -7.07 -1.87
CA MET A 71 17.54 -6.50 -1.09
C MET A 71 18.44 -7.58 -0.49
N LYS A 72 17.86 -8.70 -0.01
CA LYS A 72 18.65 -9.85 0.46
C LYS A 72 19.52 -10.44 -0.65
N GLU A 73 18.98 -10.55 -1.86
CA GLU A 73 19.71 -11.09 -3.01
C GLU A 73 20.82 -10.13 -3.47
N GLU A 74 20.54 -8.83 -3.52
CA GLU A 74 21.55 -7.81 -3.82
C GLU A 74 22.71 -7.85 -2.84
N VAL A 75 22.43 -7.94 -1.52
CA VAL A 75 23.46 -8.08 -0.49
C VAL A 75 24.27 -9.36 -0.67
N ARG A 76 23.61 -10.48 -1.01
CA ARG A 76 24.29 -11.76 -1.26
C ARG A 76 25.25 -11.66 -2.45
N LEU A 77 24.82 -11.03 -3.54
CA LEU A 77 25.64 -10.82 -4.73
C LEU A 77 26.80 -9.85 -4.46
N ALA A 78 26.55 -8.76 -3.73
CA ALA A 78 27.58 -7.81 -3.32
C ALA A 78 28.66 -8.48 -2.46
N ASN A 79 28.27 -9.30 -1.49
CA ASN A 79 29.21 -10.07 -0.67
C ASN A 79 30.05 -11.03 -1.50
N ARG A 80 29.44 -11.72 -2.46
CA ARG A 80 30.17 -12.62 -3.38
C ARG A 80 31.19 -11.84 -4.22
N ALA A 81 30.80 -10.69 -4.76
CA ALA A 81 31.68 -9.84 -5.55
C ALA A 81 32.85 -9.31 -4.70
N MET A 82 32.56 -8.83 -3.49
CA MET A 82 33.58 -8.35 -2.55
C MET A 82 34.63 -9.43 -2.24
N VAL A 83 34.19 -10.66 -1.95
CA VAL A 83 35.11 -11.79 -1.68
C VAL A 83 35.95 -12.12 -2.92
N ALA A 84 35.36 -12.11 -4.11
CA ALA A 84 36.09 -12.36 -5.35
C ALA A 84 37.18 -11.30 -5.60
N VAL A 85 36.84 -10.02 -5.43
CA VAL A 85 37.80 -8.90 -5.55
C VAL A 85 38.92 -9.04 -4.52
N ARG A 86 38.59 -9.32 -3.26
CA ARG A 86 39.60 -9.50 -2.20
C ARG A 86 40.54 -10.67 -2.49
N ARG A 87 40.01 -11.80 -2.98
CA ARG A 87 40.83 -12.95 -3.36
C ARG A 87 41.75 -12.64 -4.53
N ALA A 88 41.26 -11.91 -5.54
CA ALA A 88 42.08 -11.49 -6.67
C ALA A 88 43.20 -10.54 -6.24
N ALA A 89 42.90 -9.56 -5.38
CA ALA A 89 43.89 -8.65 -4.81
C ALA A 89 44.95 -9.40 -3.98
N LEU A 90 44.52 -10.34 -3.12
CA LEU A 90 45.44 -11.15 -2.32
C LEU A 90 46.34 -12.01 -3.19
N LYS A 91 45.79 -12.65 -4.23
CA LYS A 91 46.57 -13.46 -5.17
C LYS A 91 47.68 -12.63 -5.83
N LYS A 92 47.32 -11.43 -6.31
CA LYS A 92 48.27 -10.49 -6.91
C LYS A 92 49.38 -10.11 -5.92
N GLN A 93 49.02 -9.78 -4.67
CA GLN A 93 49.99 -9.42 -3.64
C GLN A 93 50.95 -10.58 -3.34
N ILE A 94 50.43 -11.80 -3.19
CA ILE A 94 51.26 -12.98 -2.94
C ILE A 94 52.20 -13.26 -4.11
N GLU A 95 51.74 -13.11 -5.36
CA GLU A 95 52.58 -13.27 -6.56
C GLU A 95 53.69 -12.21 -6.62
N GLU A 96 53.38 -10.96 -6.24
CA GLU A 96 54.36 -9.87 -6.14
C GLU A 96 55.43 -10.16 -5.08
N GLU A 97 55.00 -10.56 -3.87
CA GLU A 97 55.88 -10.93 -2.76
C GLU A 97 56.74 -12.15 -3.11
N HIS A 98 56.14 -13.18 -3.73
CA HIS A 98 56.86 -14.38 -4.16
C HIS A 98 57.98 -14.04 -5.14
N ARG A 99 57.72 -13.20 -6.14
CA ARG A 99 58.75 -12.78 -7.09
C ARG A 99 59.87 -11.98 -6.41
N ALA A 100 59.52 -11.10 -5.48
CA ALA A 100 60.52 -10.33 -4.73
C ALA A 100 61.44 -11.26 -3.93
N HIS A 101 60.87 -12.22 -3.20
CA HIS A 101 61.65 -13.19 -2.42
C HIS A 101 62.46 -14.15 -3.30
N GLU A 102 61.95 -14.54 -4.46
CA GLU A 102 62.68 -15.36 -5.42
C GLU A 102 63.94 -14.64 -5.91
N GLN A 103 63.83 -13.35 -6.22
CA GLN A 103 64.99 -12.50 -6.59
C GLN A 103 66.00 -12.39 -5.45
N GLU A 104 65.55 -12.17 -4.21
CA GLU A 104 66.41 -12.12 -3.02
C GLU A 104 67.15 -13.45 -2.80
N LEU A 105 66.45 -14.58 -2.91
CA LEU A 105 67.04 -15.91 -2.77
C LEU A 105 68.09 -16.17 -3.85
N HIS A 106 67.78 -15.83 -5.11
CA HIS A 106 68.73 -15.97 -6.21
C HIS A 106 69.99 -15.14 -6.00
N ALA A 107 69.88 -13.92 -5.46
CA ALA A 107 71.05 -13.10 -5.10
C ALA A 107 71.92 -13.76 -4.01
N MET A 108 71.32 -14.58 -3.13
CA MET A 108 72.03 -15.37 -2.12
C MET A 108 72.49 -16.75 -2.62
N GLY A 109 72.27 -17.08 -3.90
CA GLY A 109 72.57 -18.41 -4.47
C GLY A 109 71.63 -19.52 -3.96
N LYS A 110 70.46 -19.17 -3.42
CA LYS A 110 69.42 -20.09 -2.95
C LYS A 110 68.21 -20.05 -3.88
N ALA A 111 67.30 -21.01 -3.74
CA ALA A 111 66.04 -21.04 -4.48
C ALA A 111 64.95 -21.72 -3.64
N PHE A 112 63.68 -21.46 -3.99
CA PHE A 112 62.56 -22.15 -3.38
C PHE A 112 62.56 -23.65 -3.74
N TYR A 113 62.25 -24.49 -2.76
CA TYR A 113 62.05 -25.91 -3.00
C TYR A 113 60.70 -26.15 -3.69
N ILE A 114 60.72 -26.72 -4.89
CA ILE A 114 59.52 -27.11 -5.62
C ILE A 114 59.51 -28.63 -5.72
N LYS A 115 58.59 -29.27 -5.00
CA LYS A 115 58.37 -30.72 -5.13
C LYS A 115 57.70 -30.98 -6.48
N ARG A 116 58.39 -31.66 -7.39
CA ARG A 116 57.78 -32.16 -8.63
C ARG A 116 56.92 -33.38 -8.27
N THR A 117 55.62 -33.29 -8.52
CA THR A 117 54.70 -34.44 -8.59
C THR A 117 54.71 -35.04 -9.97
#